data_AF-A0A1A8CFR0-F1
#
_entry.id   AF-A0A1A8CFR0-F1
#
_cell.length_a   1.000
_cell.length_b   1.000
_cell.length_c   1.000
_cell.angle_alpha   90.00
_cell.angle_beta   90.00
_cell.angle_gamma   90.00
#
_symmetry.space_group_name_H-M   'P 1'
#
loop_
_entity.id
_entity.type
_entity.pdbx_description
1 polymer ?
#
loop_
_entity_poly.entity_id
_entity_poly.type
_entity_poly.pdbx_seq_one_letter_code
_entity_poly.pdbx_strand_id
1 'polypeptide(L)'
;MSSQDILKNASTLASYNVLLQVMFRVLTFLLNAFTLRFVSKELIGVVNVRVPLGVLWAILLGCVWLWLLEVPDVQTIPYYGPAVVMFALSGVQELLAEPLWVLAQAHMFVRLKVVAESLAMVAKCSVTVVLVVFAREWGLYIFSAAHLVYTGLLVLSYAVYFLCFLGSQEAAKTRFPLHGAADLLPHRADGEPLVDWPVARLTWSFFKQSFLKQILTEGERYVMTFLNVLSFGDQGVYDIVNNLGSMVARFIFLPIEESFYIFFAKVLERGRDVRNQKQEEVAVAAEVLECLLKLVLVIGLIITVFGYAYSHLALDIYGGTLLSSGA
;
A
#
# COMPACT_ATOMS: atom_id res chain seq x y z
N MET A 1 3.06 23.09 23.64
CA MET A 1 2.06 23.60 22.67
C MET A 1 0.68 23.36 23.24
N SER A 2 -0.25 24.30 23.08
CA SER A 2 -1.63 24.10 23.55
C SER A 2 -2.28 22.97 22.77
N SER A 3 -3.07 22.10 23.41
CA SER A 3 -3.81 21.01 22.76
C SER A 3 -4.70 21.50 21.61
N GLN A 4 -5.14 22.77 21.66
CA GLN A 4 -5.91 23.40 20.59
C GLN A 4 -5.08 23.68 19.33
N ASP A 5 -3.81 24.03 19.47
CA ASP A 5 -2.91 24.28 18.32
C ASP A 5 -2.54 22.96 17.63
N ILE A 6 -2.39 21.89 18.42
CA ILE A 6 -2.15 20.53 17.92
C ILE A 6 -3.36 20.04 17.13
N LEU A 7 -4.58 20.19 17.68
CA LEU A 7 -5.81 19.76 17.03
C LEU A 7 -6.07 20.49 15.71
N LYS A 8 -5.81 21.81 15.68
CA LYS A 8 -6.00 22.65 14.49
C LYS A 8 -4.98 22.33 13.39
N ASN A 9 -3.74 22.06 13.76
CA ASN A 9 -2.71 21.64 12.80
C ASN A 9 -3.00 20.23 12.27
N ALA A 10 -3.43 19.30 13.13
CA ALA A 10 -3.82 17.94 12.75
C ALA A 10 -5.03 17.92 11.82
N SER A 11 -6.09 18.70 12.10
CA SER A 11 -7.28 18.77 11.24
C SER A 11 -6.98 19.36 9.88
N THR A 12 -6.12 20.38 9.83
CA THR A 12 -5.73 21.04 8.58
C THR A 12 -4.87 20.10 7.73
N LEU A 13 -3.90 19.39 8.34
CA LEU A 13 -3.11 18.36 7.66
C LEU A 13 -3.98 17.21 7.15
N ALA A 14 -4.90 16.71 7.98
CA ALA A 14 -5.80 15.61 7.60
C ALA A 14 -6.68 15.98 6.39
N SER A 15 -7.22 17.21 6.35
CA SER A 15 -8.03 17.68 5.22
C SER A 15 -7.23 17.75 3.91
N TYR A 16 -5.98 18.24 3.94
CA TYR A 16 -5.12 18.26 2.76
C TYR A 16 -4.72 16.84 2.33
N ASN A 17 -4.43 15.95 3.29
CA ASN A 17 -4.07 14.56 3.03
C ASN A 17 -5.24 13.82 2.34
N VAL A 18 -6.47 13.98 2.81
CA VAL A 18 -7.67 13.36 2.18
C VAL A 18 -7.88 13.84 0.75
N LEU A 19 -7.82 15.16 0.49
CA LEU A 19 -8.02 15.72 -0.85
C LEU A 19 -6.95 15.22 -1.84
N LEU A 20 -5.69 15.17 -1.39
CA LEU A 20 -4.57 14.68 -2.19
C LEU A 20 -4.62 13.17 -2.40
N GLN A 21 -5.00 12.37 -1.39
CA GLN A 21 -5.20 10.93 -1.55
C GLN A 21 -6.28 10.61 -2.58
N VAL A 22 -7.41 11.32 -2.58
CA VAL A 22 -8.48 11.11 -3.56
C VAL A 22 -8.00 11.47 -4.98
N MET A 23 -7.35 12.62 -5.15
CA MET A 23 -6.81 13.05 -6.45
C MET A 23 -5.78 12.06 -7.00
N PHE A 24 -4.87 11.56 -6.16
CA PHE A 24 -3.86 10.59 -6.56
C PHE A 24 -4.40 9.17 -6.73
N ARG A 25 -5.47 8.78 -6.03
CA ARG A 25 -6.17 7.50 -6.28
C ARG A 25 -6.79 7.47 -7.67
N VAL A 26 -7.44 8.55 -8.11
CA VAL A 26 -7.99 8.68 -9.47
C VAL A 26 -6.86 8.65 -10.52
N LEU A 27 -5.77 9.37 -10.27
CA LEU A 27 -4.61 9.37 -11.16
C LEU A 27 -3.94 7.98 -11.25
N THR A 28 -3.73 7.32 -10.10
CA THR A 28 -3.14 5.96 -10.06
C THR A 28 -4.05 4.95 -10.74
N PHE A 29 -5.37 5.07 -10.60
CA PHE A 29 -6.35 4.20 -11.25
C PHE A 29 -6.29 4.33 -12.79
N LEU A 30 -6.26 5.56 -13.31
CA LEU A 30 -6.14 5.81 -14.76
C LEU A 30 -4.81 5.33 -15.33
N LEU A 31 -3.73 5.43 -14.55
CA LEU A 31 -2.40 5.03 -14.98
C LEU A 31 -2.17 3.52 -14.87
N ASN A 32 -2.67 2.87 -13.82
CA ASN A 32 -2.63 1.41 -13.71
C ASN A 32 -3.44 0.75 -14.84
N ALA A 33 -4.58 1.35 -15.22
CA ALA A 33 -5.35 0.91 -16.39
C ALA A 33 -4.58 1.11 -17.72
N PHE A 34 -3.68 2.09 -17.79
CA PHE A 34 -2.84 2.36 -18.96
C PHE A 34 -1.59 1.45 -19.01
N THR A 35 -0.94 1.19 -17.87
CA THR A 35 0.23 0.31 -17.74
C THR A 35 -0.10 -1.13 -18.12
N LEU A 36 -1.32 -1.60 -17.83
CA LEU A 36 -1.80 -2.93 -18.24
C LEU A 36 -1.91 -3.10 -19.77
N ARG A 37 -1.84 -2.03 -20.56
CA ARG A 37 -1.90 -2.10 -22.04
C ARG A 37 -0.54 -2.29 -22.72
N PHE A 38 0.58 -2.19 -22.01
CA PHE A 38 1.93 -2.19 -22.61
C PHE A 38 2.94 -3.07 -21.87
N VAL A 39 2.60 -4.32 -21.58
CA VAL A 39 3.57 -5.29 -21.02
C VAL A 39 4.33 -5.97 -22.16
N SER A 40 5.57 -5.53 -22.41
CA SER A 40 6.52 -6.16 -23.35
C SER A 40 7.70 -6.81 -22.59
N LYS A 41 8.52 -7.63 -23.27
CA LYS A 41 9.73 -8.25 -22.67
C LYS A 41 10.73 -7.21 -22.13
N GLU A 42 10.83 -6.05 -22.78
CA GLU A 42 11.70 -4.94 -22.37
C GLU A 42 11.27 -4.34 -21.02
N LEU A 43 9.96 -4.36 -20.73
CA LEU A 43 9.44 -3.90 -19.44
C LEU A 43 9.96 -4.76 -18.28
N ILE A 44 10.16 -6.06 -18.48
CA ILE A 44 10.69 -6.97 -17.45
C ILE A 44 12.15 -6.61 -17.13
N GLY A 45 12.96 -6.35 -18.16
CA GLY A 45 14.34 -5.87 -17.98
C GLY A 45 14.43 -4.55 -17.21
N VAL A 46 13.53 -3.60 -17.49
CA VAL A 46 13.41 -2.33 -16.76
C VAL A 46 12.90 -2.55 -15.32
N VAL A 47 11.97 -3.46 -15.10
CA VAL A 47 11.47 -3.82 -13.77
C VAL A 47 12.59 -4.40 -12.91
N ASN A 48 13.52 -5.16 -13.47
CA ASN A 48 14.64 -5.74 -12.74
C ASN A 48 15.71 -4.71 -12.30
N VAL A 49 15.74 -3.52 -12.90
CA VAL A 49 16.54 -2.37 -12.40
C VAL A 49 16.06 -1.89 -11.02
N ARG A 50 14.83 -2.21 -10.63
CA ARG A 50 14.31 -1.88 -9.29
C ARG A 50 15.03 -2.61 -8.17
N VAL A 51 15.50 -3.84 -8.40
CA VAL A 51 16.19 -4.64 -7.38
C VAL A 51 17.50 -3.96 -6.93
N PRO A 52 18.46 -3.60 -7.80
CA PRO A 52 19.68 -2.91 -7.37
C PRO A 52 19.41 -1.53 -6.77
N LEU A 53 18.41 -0.79 -7.29
CA LEU A 53 17.97 0.46 -6.67
C LEU A 53 17.37 0.23 -5.28
N GLY A 54 16.61 -0.84 -5.09
CA GLY A 54 16.04 -1.25 -3.82
C GLY A 54 17.09 -1.63 -2.80
N VAL A 55 18.14 -2.34 -3.21
CA VAL A 55 19.30 -2.64 -2.35
C VAL A 55 20.00 -1.36 -1.92
N LEU A 56 20.23 -0.42 -2.85
CA LEU A 56 20.81 0.89 -2.52
C LEU A 56 19.97 1.64 -1.49
N TRP A 57 18.65 1.69 -1.69
CA TRP A 57 17.72 2.34 -0.76
C TRP A 57 17.62 1.61 0.59
N ALA A 58 17.63 0.28 0.61
CA ALA A 58 17.61 -0.51 1.84
C ALA A 58 18.86 -0.24 2.68
N ILE A 59 20.03 -0.12 2.05
CA ILE A 59 21.27 0.28 2.72
C ILE A 59 21.15 1.72 3.24
N LEU A 60 20.79 2.68 2.37
CA LEU A 60 20.68 4.09 2.77
C LEU A 60 19.71 4.30 3.94
N LEU A 61 18.49 3.76 3.84
CA LEU A 61 17.47 3.90 4.88
C LEU A 61 17.83 3.11 6.14
N GLY A 62 18.43 1.93 5.99
CA GLY A 62 18.96 1.16 7.11
C GLY A 62 20.03 1.93 7.89
N CYS A 63 20.97 2.58 7.20
CA CYS A 63 21.98 3.44 7.81
C CYS A 63 21.36 4.62 8.55
N VAL A 64 20.34 5.26 7.97
CA VAL A 64 19.62 6.37 8.60
C VAL A 64 18.93 5.89 9.89
N TRP A 65 18.28 4.71 9.89
CA TRP A 65 17.56 4.19 11.06
C TRP A 65 18.48 3.61 12.15
N LEU A 66 19.71 3.23 11.79
CA LEU A 66 20.71 2.71 12.73
C LEU A 66 21.60 3.81 13.32
N TRP A 67 21.87 4.88 12.58
CA TRP A 67 22.92 5.85 12.95
C TRP A 67 22.49 7.32 12.94
N LEU A 68 21.43 7.69 12.22
CA LEU A 68 20.99 9.08 12.14
C LEU A 68 19.80 9.38 13.05
N LEU A 69 18.82 8.47 13.12
CA LEU A 69 17.69 8.61 14.04
C LEU A 69 18.07 8.15 15.45
N GLU A 70 17.32 8.68 16.42
CA GLU A 70 17.44 8.31 17.82
C GLU A 70 17.11 6.83 18.01
N VAL A 71 18.10 6.07 18.48
CA VAL A 71 17.96 4.64 18.73
C VAL A 71 17.22 4.45 20.05
N PRO A 72 16.11 3.70 20.08
CA PRO A 72 15.38 3.45 21.31
C PRO A 72 16.24 2.72 22.35
N ASP A 73 16.00 2.99 23.63
CA ASP A 73 16.68 2.31 24.73
C ASP A 73 16.49 0.78 24.63
N VAL A 74 17.58 0.04 24.83
CA VAL A 74 17.62 -1.43 24.71
C VAL A 74 16.68 -2.12 25.71
N GLN A 75 16.38 -1.47 26.85
CA GLN A 75 15.43 -1.95 27.84
C GLN A 75 13.98 -1.85 27.37
N THR A 76 13.67 -0.88 26.49
CA THR A 76 12.33 -0.62 25.97
C THR A 76 12.09 -1.39 24.67
N ILE A 77 13.09 -1.44 23.77
CA ILE A 77 13.02 -2.17 22.49
C ILE A 77 14.28 -3.01 22.31
N PRO A 78 14.30 -4.26 22.80
CA PRO A 78 15.43 -5.15 22.58
C PRO A 78 15.56 -5.53 21.11
N TYR A 79 16.79 -5.84 20.69
CA TYR A 79 17.12 -6.26 19.32
C TYR A 79 16.71 -5.28 18.20
N TYR A 80 16.63 -3.97 18.49
CA TYR A 80 16.29 -2.95 17.50
C TYR A 80 17.19 -3.00 16.25
N GLY A 81 18.52 -3.03 16.42
CA GLY A 81 19.46 -3.07 15.29
C GLY A 81 19.25 -4.27 14.35
N PRO A 82 19.25 -5.51 14.87
CA PRO A 82 18.89 -6.70 14.08
C PRO A 82 17.52 -6.61 13.41
N ALA A 83 16.51 -6.05 14.08
CA ALA A 83 15.17 -5.88 13.51
C ALA A 83 15.15 -4.93 12.31
N VAL A 84 15.89 -3.81 12.36
CA VAL A 84 16.04 -2.88 11.24
C VAL A 84 16.69 -3.57 10.04
N VAL A 85 17.75 -4.34 10.27
CA VAL A 85 18.42 -5.10 9.20
C VAL A 85 17.49 -6.14 8.59
N MET A 86 16.73 -6.88 9.40
CA MET A 86 15.76 -7.86 8.90
C MET A 86 14.64 -7.21 8.09
N PHE A 87 14.15 -6.03 8.47
CA PHE A 87 13.18 -5.29 7.66
C PHE A 87 13.76 -4.78 6.34
N ALA A 88 15.01 -4.31 6.35
CA ALA A 88 15.71 -3.93 5.13
C ALA A 88 15.87 -5.13 4.18
N LEU A 89 16.23 -6.30 4.73
CA LEU A 89 16.33 -7.56 3.99
C LEU A 89 14.96 -8.03 3.45
N SER A 90 13.89 -7.95 4.25
CA SER A 90 12.55 -8.32 3.79
C SER A 90 12.10 -7.41 2.65
N GLY A 91 12.38 -6.11 2.71
CA GLY A 91 12.08 -5.18 1.62
C GLY A 91 12.80 -5.55 0.32
N VAL A 92 14.07 -5.96 0.38
CA VAL A 92 14.81 -6.46 -0.79
C VAL A 92 14.22 -7.77 -1.31
N GLN A 93 13.84 -8.70 -0.44
CA GLN A 93 13.17 -9.94 -0.85
C GLN A 93 11.83 -9.70 -1.53
N GLU A 94 11.03 -8.77 -1.02
CA GLU A 94 9.75 -8.42 -1.64
C GLU A 94 9.94 -7.86 -3.06
N LEU A 95 10.96 -7.01 -3.24
CA LEU A 95 11.35 -6.51 -4.57
C LEU A 95 11.83 -7.62 -5.51
N LEU A 96 12.42 -8.69 -4.99
CA LEU A 96 12.78 -9.87 -5.80
C LEU A 96 11.56 -10.67 -6.28
N ALA A 97 10.47 -10.68 -5.51
CA ALA A 97 9.22 -11.35 -5.90
C ALA A 97 8.44 -10.55 -6.95
N GLU A 98 8.59 -9.22 -6.98
CA GLU A 98 7.80 -8.31 -7.80
C GLU A 98 7.86 -8.59 -9.33
N PRO A 99 9.02 -8.87 -9.95
CA PRO A 99 9.07 -9.20 -11.38
C PRO A 99 8.26 -10.45 -11.72
N LEU A 100 8.33 -11.48 -10.86
CA LEU A 100 7.58 -12.72 -11.02
C LEU A 100 6.08 -12.50 -10.79
N TRP A 101 5.73 -11.63 -9.84
CA TRP A 101 4.36 -11.20 -9.60
C TRP A 101 3.77 -10.44 -10.81
N VAL A 102 4.53 -9.50 -11.38
CA VAL A 102 4.11 -8.74 -12.58
C VAL A 102 3.95 -9.67 -13.76
N LEU A 103 4.86 -10.63 -13.93
CA LEU A 103 4.76 -11.65 -14.97
C LEU A 103 3.52 -12.53 -14.80
N ALA A 104 3.25 -12.99 -13.57
CA ALA A 104 2.04 -13.73 -13.25
C ALA A 104 0.77 -12.91 -13.55
N GLN A 105 0.79 -11.61 -13.24
CA GLN A 105 -0.31 -10.69 -13.57
C GLN A 105 -0.49 -10.51 -15.07
N ALA A 106 0.60 -10.32 -15.83
CA ALA A 106 0.58 -10.12 -17.27
C ALA A 106 0.03 -11.33 -18.03
N HIS A 107 0.30 -12.53 -17.53
CA HIS A 107 -0.22 -13.79 -18.07
C HIS A 107 -1.51 -14.27 -17.39
N MET A 108 -2.15 -13.43 -16.58
CA MET A 108 -3.43 -13.71 -15.91
C MET A 108 -3.42 -14.97 -15.02
N PHE A 109 -2.28 -15.30 -14.41
CA PHE A 109 -2.15 -16.38 -13.41
C PHE A 109 -2.71 -15.96 -12.05
N VAL A 110 -3.97 -15.55 -12.02
CA VAL A 110 -4.66 -15.02 -10.82
C VAL A 110 -4.66 -16.05 -9.68
N ARG A 111 -4.87 -17.34 -9.99
CA ARG A 111 -4.86 -18.42 -8.98
C ARG A 111 -3.53 -18.53 -8.25
N LEU A 112 -2.41 -18.46 -8.98
CA LEU A 112 -1.07 -18.49 -8.38
C LEU A 112 -0.91 -17.33 -7.40
N LYS A 113 -1.26 -16.11 -7.82
CA LYS A 113 -1.13 -14.91 -6.99
C LYS A 113 -1.91 -15.04 -5.69
N VAL A 114 -3.20 -15.39 -5.79
CA VAL A 114 -4.08 -15.54 -4.63
C VAL A 114 -3.55 -16.60 -3.67
N VAL A 115 -3.12 -17.76 -4.17
CA VAL A 115 -2.60 -18.85 -3.33
C VAL A 115 -1.27 -18.45 -2.67
N ALA A 116 -0.33 -17.90 -3.42
CA ALA A 116 0.99 -17.50 -2.91
C ALA A 116 0.87 -16.39 -1.86
N GLU A 117 0.09 -15.33 -2.14
CA GLU A 117 -0.13 -14.22 -1.21
C GLU A 117 -0.87 -14.69 0.05
N SER A 118 -1.90 -15.52 -0.09
CA SER A 118 -2.65 -16.05 1.06
C SER A 118 -1.78 -16.95 1.93
N LEU A 119 -1.01 -17.86 1.32
CA LEU A 119 -0.11 -18.76 2.04
C LEU A 119 0.97 -17.97 2.80
N ALA A 120 1.61 -17.01 2.14
CA ALA A 120 2.58 -16.11 2.75
C ALA A 120 1.96 -15.33 3.92
N MET A 121 0.76 -14.78 3.76
CA MET A 121 0.09 -14.00 4.79
C MET A 121 -0.31 -14.86 6.00
N VAL A 122 -0.84 -16.07 5.77
CA VAL A 122 -1.16 -17.02 6.84
C VAL A 122 0.10 -17.42 7.61
N ALA A 123 1.21 -17.67 6.92
CA ALA A 123 2.49 -17.95 7.55
C ALA A 123 2.99 -16.77 8.40
N LYS A 124 2.92 -15.53 7.88
CA LYS A 124 3.23 -14.30 8.62
C LYS A 124 2.44 -14.22 9.92
N CYS A 125 1.11 -14.31 9.83
CA CYS A 125 0.22 -14.23 10.99
C CYS A 125 0.52 -15.34 12.01
N SER A 126 0.73 -16.56 11.54
CA SER A 126 1.03 -17.70 12.42
C SER A 126 2.34 -17.50 13.16
N VAL A 127 3.41 -17.09 12.46
CA VAL A 127 4.71 -16.80 13.06
C VAL A 127 4.61 -15.64 14.05
N THR A 128 3.92 -14.55 13.69
CA THR A 128 3.69 -13.42 14.60
C THR A 128 2.99 -13.89 15.88
N VAL A 129 1.89 -14.64 15.77
CA VAL A 129 1.13 -15.10 16.95
C VAL A 129 1.98 -16.02 17.83
N VAL A 130 2.66 -17.00 17.24
CA VAL A 130 3.54 -17.93 17.97
C VAL A 130 4.64 -17.16 18.71
N LEU A 131 5.36 -16.27 18.01
CA LEU A 131 6.46 -15.52 18.62
C LEU A 131 5.98 -14.51 19.67
N VAL A 132 4.82 -13.87 19.49
CA VAL A 132 4.24 -12.98 20.50
C VAL A 132 3.87 -13.76 21.77
N VAL A 133 3.37 -14.99 21.64
CA VAL A 133 2.99 -15.83 22.78
C VAL A 133 4.21 -16.38 23.53
N PHE A 134 5.23 -16.87 22.81
CA PHE A 134 6.36 -17.57 23.42
C PHE A 134 7.58 -16.68 23.70
N ALA A 135 7.73 -15.57 22.98
CA ALA A 135 8.92 -14.72 23.00
C ALA A 135 8.55 -13.24 23.03
N ARG A 136 7.55 -12.85 23.84
CA ARG A 136 7.05 -11.47 23.97
C ARG A 136 8.17 -10.44 24.17
N GLU A 137 9.22 -10.82 24.89
CA GLU A 137 10.40 -10.00 25.19
C GLU A 137 11.21 -9.63 23.93
N TRP A 138 10.94 -10.20 22.76
CA TRP A 138 11.64 -9.86 21.51
C TRP A 138 11.07 -8.62 20.81
N GLY A 139 9.90 -8.12 21.24
CA GLY A 139 9.33 -6.86 20.77
C GLY A 139 9.30 -6.72 19.25
N LEU A 140 9.96 -5.69 18.71
CA LEU A 140 10.02 -5.38 17.28
C LEU A 140 10.63 -6.50 16.42
N TYR A 141 11.53 -7.31 16.99
CA TYR A 141 12.17 -8.41 16.28
C TYR A 141 11.16 -9.46 15.79
N ILE A 142 10.07 -9.67 16.54
CA ILE A 142 9.01 -10.61 16.19
C ILE A 142 8.37 -10.23 14.84
N PHE A 143 8.04 -8.95 14.68
CA PHE A 143 7.37 -8.45 13.48
C PHE A 143 8.28 -8.48 12.27
N SER A 144 9.57 -8.17 12.44
CA SER A 144 10.56 -8.25 11.36
C SER A 144 10.85 -9.70 10.96
N ALA A 145 10.97 -10.62 11.90
CA ALA A 145 11.14 -12.05 11.61
C ALA A 145 9.91 -12.62 10.86
N ALA A 146 8.70 -12.32 11.33
CA ALA A 146 7.47 -12.74 10.65
C ALA A 146 7.37 -12.13 9.25
N HIS A 147 7.81 -10.87 9.07
CA HIS A 147 7.80 -10.23 7.76
C HIS A 147 8.83 -10.86 6.81
N LEU A 148 10.00 -11.25 7.30
CA LEU A 148 10.99 -11.97 6.51
C LEU A 148 10.47 -13.34 6.04
N VAL A 149 9.71 -14.04 6.90
CA VAL A 149 9.04 -15.31 6.51
C VAL A 149 8.01 -15.06 5.40
N TYR A 150 7.22 -14.00 5.52
CA TYR A 150 6.26 -13.60 4.48
C TYR A 150 6.94 -13.39 3.12
N THR A 151 7.94 -12.51 3.07
CA THR A 151 8.63 -12.15 1.82
C THR A 151 9.39 -13.34 1.25
N GLY A 152 10.04 -14.13 2.12
CA GLY A 152 10.73 -15.36 1.72
C GLY A 152 9.79 -16.40 1.11
N LEU A 153 8.62 -16.64 1.72
CA LEU A 153 7.64 -17.59 1.21
C LEU A 153 7.02 -17.11 -0.11
N LEU A 154 6.83 -15.80 -0.26
CA LEU A 154 6.36 -15.20 -1.51
C LEU A 154 7.35 -15.43 -2.65
N VAL A 155 8.63 -15.10 -2.46
CA VAL A 155 9.71 -15.35 -3.43
C VAL A 155 9.80 -16.84 -3.75
N LEU A 156 9.79 -17.70 -2.74
CA LEU A 156 9.87 -19.15 -2.93
C LEU A 156 8.68 -19.68 -3.75
N SER A 157 7.46 -19.25 -3.45
CA SER A 157 6.25 -19.70 -4.15
C SER A 157 6.31 -19.35 -5.64
N TYR A 158 6.70 -18.12 -5.97
CA TYR A 158 6.85 -17.71 -7.36
C TYR A 158 8.03 -18.41 -8.04
N ALA A 159 9.18 -18.53 -7.37
CA ALA A 159 10.34 -19.21 -7.92
C ALA A 159 10.03 -20.69 -8.23
N VAL A 160 9.44 -21.42 -7.29
CA VAL A 160 9.05 -22.83 -7.48
C VAL A 160 8.04 -22.97 -8.62
N TYR A 161 7.00 -22.13 -8.65
CA TYR A 161 6.00 -22.19 -9.71
C TYR A 161 6.63 -21.96 -11.09
N PHE A 162 7.40 -20.89 -11.26
CA PHE A 162 7.97 -20.57 -12.58
C PHE A 162 9.05 -21.57 -13.00
N LEU A 163 9.87 -22.09 -12.07
CA LEU A 163 10.84 -23.16 -12.37
C LEU A 163 10.14 -24.43 -12.85
N CYS A 164 9.06 -24.85 -12.18
CA CYS A 164 8.27 -26.01 -12.61
C CYS A 164 7.49 -25.73 -13.92
N PHE A 165 6.97 -24.52 -14.10
CA PHE A 165 6.22 -24.11 -15.28
C PHE A 165 7.10 -24.06 -16.54
N LEU A 166 8.32 -23.53 -16.43
CA LEU A 166 9.32 -23.50 -17.50
C LEU A 166 9.68 -24.91 -18.01
N GLY A 167 9.59 -25.93 -17.15
CA GLY A 167 9.80 -27.34 -17.51
C GLY A 167 8.56 -28.06 -18.09
N SER A 168 7.39 -27.41 -18.11
CA SER A 168 6.13 -28.01 -18.57
C SER A 168 5.90 -27.81 -20.07
N GLN A 169 5.20 -28.75 -20.72
CA GLN A 169 4.78 -28.63 -22.13
C GLN A 169 3.85 -27.42 -22.39
N GLU A 170 3.23 -26.87 -21.34
CA GLU A 170 2.34 -25.72 -21.42
C GLU A 170 3.08 -24.40 -21.68
N ALA A 171 4.31 -24.26 -21.16
CA ALA A 171 5.19 -23.12 -21.47
C ALA A 171 5.69 -23.16 -22.93
N ALA A 172 5.97 -24.36 -23.45
CA ALA A 172 6.37 -24.56 -24.85
C ALA A 172 5.26 -24.18 -25.85
N LYS A 173 3.98 -24.36 -25.47
CA LYS A 173 2.83 -23.98 -26.29
C LYS A 173 2.50 -22.49 -26.24
N THR A 174 2.84 -21.80 -25.15
CA THR A 174 2.40 -20.41 -24.89
C THR A 174 3.38 -19.33 -25.37
N ARG A 175 4.49 -19.67 -26.06
CA ARG A 175 5.56 -18.72 -26.45
C ARG A 175 5.97 -17.82 -25.26
N PHE A 176 6.13 -18.44 -24.10
CA PHE A 176 6.44 -17.73 -22.87
C PHE A 176 7.76 -16.94 -22.99
N PRO A 177 7.84 -15.71 -22.48
CA PRO A 177 8.96 -14.82 -22.79
C PRO A 177 10.30 -15.22 -22.15
N LEU A 178 10.28 -16.04 -21.09
CA LEU A 178 11.45 -16.52 -20.37
C LEU A 178 11.78 -17.96 -20.77
N HIS A 179 13.06 -18.23 -21.05
CA HIS A 179 13.61 -19.56 -21.26
C HIS A 179 14.53 -20.00 -20.11
N GLY A 180 14.90 -19.10 -19.20
CA GLY A 180 15.60 -19.43 -17.95
C GLY A 180 15.62 -18.29 -16.92
N ALA A 181 16.14 -18.58 -15.72
CA ALA A 181 16.28 -17.59 -14.64
C ALA A 181 17.25 -16.45 -14.99
N ALA A 182 18.17 -16.67 -15.92
CA ALA A 182 19.09 -15.65 -16.43
C ALA A 182 18.39 -14.59 -17.31
N ASP A 183 17.22 -14.89 -17.87
CA ASP A 183 16.43 -13.94 -18.67
C ASP A 183 15.70 -12.91 -17.80
N LEU A 184 15.68 -13.12 -16.47
CA LEU A 184 15.27 -12.13 -15.48
C LEU A 184 16.40 -11.15 -15.13
N LEU A 185 17.60 -11.33 -15.66
CA LEU A 185 18.65 -10.32 -15.52
C LEU A 185 18.59 -9.38 -16.73
N PRO A 186 18.96 -8.09 -16.55
CA PRO A 186 19.05 -7.17 -17.68
C PRO A 186 20.08 -7.71 -18.69
N HIS A 187 19.58 -8.31 -19.77
CA HIS A 187 20.40 -8.85 -20.86
C HIS A 187 20.35 -7.90 -22.05
N ARG A 188 21.49 -7.67 -22.69
CA ARG A 188 21.56 -6.91 -23.94
C ARG A 188 21.07 -7.81 -25.08
N ALA A 189 19.94 -7.49 -25.68
CA ALA A 189 19.62 -8.04 -26.99
C ALA A 189 20.53 -7.36 -28.03
N ASP A 190 21.16 -8.14 -28.90
CA ASP A 190 22.08 -7.63 -29.92
C ASP A 190 21.36 -6.61 -30.83
N GLY A 191 21.84 -5.37 -30.83
CA GLY A 191 21.37 -4.29 -31.71
C GLY A 191 20.33 -3.33 -31.11
N GLU A 192 19.74 -3.63 -29.95
CA GLU A 192 18.77 -2.75 -29.27
C GLU A 192 19.45 -1.90 -28.18
N PRO A 193 19.00 -0.64 -27.95
CA PRO A 193 19.53 0.18 -26.87
C PRO A 193 19.22 -0.47 -25.50
N LEU A 194 20.20 -0.43 -24.58
CA LEU A 194 20.06 -0.99 -23.22
C LEU A 194 18.86 -0.43 -22.45
N VAL A 195 18.43 0.78 -22.80
CA VAL A 195 17.29 1.47 -22.21
C VAL A 195 16.45 2.05 -23.33
N ASP A 196 15.22 1.57 -23.45
CA ASP A 196 14.21 2.23 -24.28
C ASP A 196 13.83 3.58 -23.63
N TRP A 197 14.32 4.66 -24.21
CA TRP A 197 14.15 6.02 -23.68
C TRP A 197 12.69 6.48 -23.57
N PRO A 198 11.81 6.23 -24.56
CA PRO A 198 10.36 6.35 -24.41
C PRO A 198 9.80 5.68 -23.15
N VAL A 199 10.09 4.39 -22.93
CA VAL A 199 9.63 3.63 -21.76
C VAL A 199 10.27 4.14 -20.47
N ALA A 200 11.54 4.55 -20.50
CA ALA A 200 12.23 5.14 -19.35
C ALA A 200 11.64 6.49 -18.95
N ARG A 201 11.30 7.36 -19.92
CA ARG A 201 10.64 8.65 -19.67
C ARG A 201 9.24 8.47 -19.10
N LEU A 202 8.50 7.48 -19.61
CA LEU A 202 7.20 7.09 -19.07
C LEU A 202 7.34 6.56 -17.63
N THR A 203 8.27 5.63 -17.40
CA THR A 203 8.58 5.06 -16.08
C THR A 203 8.99 6.15 -15.09
N TRP A 204 9.80 7.13 -15.51
CA TRP A 204 10.18 8.28 -14.70
C TRP A 204 8.99 9.17 -14.32
N SER A 205 8.04 9.31 -15.25
CA SER A 205 6.82 10.08 -14.99
C SER A 205 5.94 9.38 -13.95
N PHE A 206 5.79 8.06 -14.05
CA PHE A 206 5.11 7.24 -13.04
C PHE A 206 5.84 7.20 -11.70
N PHE A 207 7.17 7.19 -11.72
CA PHE A 207 7.97 7.28 -10.50
C PHE A 207 7.71 8.58 -9.76
N LYS A 208 7.76 9.73 -10.45
CA LYS A 208 7.45 11.04 -9.83
C LYS A 208 6.06 11.07 -9.21
N GLN A 209 5.07 10.51 -9.90
CA GLN A 209 3.69 10.48 -9.41
C GLN A 209 3.54 9.56 -8.20
N SER A 210 4.19 8.39 -8.21
CA SER A 210 4.17 7.45 -7.09
C SER A 210 4.91 8.01 -5.88
N PHE A 211 6.05 8.68 -6.11
CA PHE A 211 6.81 9.36 -5.07
C PHE A 211 5.99 10.50 -4.43
N LEU A 212 5.36 11.33 -5.25
CA LEU A 212 4.47 12.39 -4.76
C LEU A 212 3.31 11.79 -3.98
N LYS A 213 2.68 10.72 -4.48
CA LYS A 213 1.62 10.00 -3.76
C LYS A 213 2.10 9.47 -2.40
N GLN A 214 3.33 8.95 -2.33
CA GLN A 214 3.91 8.46 -1.08
C GLN A 214 4.06 9.59 -0.07
N ILE A 215 4.61 10.73 -0.48
CA ILE A 215 4.71 11.92 0.37
C ILE A 215 3.33 12.40 0.83
N LEU A 216 2.31 12.29 -0.01
CA LEU A 216 0.98 12.77 0.36
C LEU A 216 0.28 11.83 1.33
N THR A 217 0.43 10.53 1.13
CA THR A 217 -0.23 9.51 1.93
C THR A 217 0.46 9.34 3.28
N GLU A 218 1.79 9.29 3.28
CA GLU A 218 2.63 9.02 4.46
C GLU A 218 3.38 10.26 4.97
N GLY A 219 3.19 11.43 4.35
CA GLY A 219 3.87 12.66 4.74
C GLY A 219 3.61 13.05 6.18
N GLU A 220 2.41 12.77 6.66
CA GLU A 220 2.06 12.92 8.07
C GLU A 220 2.98 12.08 8.97
N ARG A 221 3.19 10.80 8.64
CA ARG A 221 4.09 9.91 9.40
C ARG A 221 5.53 10.38 9.30
N TYR A 222 5.97 10.87 8.14
CA TYR A 222 7.29 11.45 7.98
C TYR A 222 7.47 12.69 8.87
N VAL A 223 6.50 13.59 8.92
CA VAL A 223 6.52 14.76 9.78
C VAL A 223 6.58 14.34 11.25
N MET A 224 5.78 13.37 11.68
CA MET A 224 5.81 12.85 13.06
C MET A 224 7.16 12.25 13.42
N THR A 225 7.76 11.48 12.50
CA THR A 225 9.05 10.80 12.70
C THR A 225 10.23 11.78 12.71
N PHE A 226 10.26 12.78 11.81
CA PHE A 226 11.41 13.67 11.67
C PHE A 226 11.37 14.90 12.58
N LEU A 227 10.17 15.35 12.98
CA LEU A 227 10.02 16.54 13.84
C LEU A 227 9.79 16.20 15.31
N ASN A 228 9.82 14.92 15.70
CA ASN A 228 9.60 14.44 17.08
C ASN A 228 8.40 15.12 17.77
N VAL A 229 7.32 15.37 17.03
CA VAL A 229 6.16 16.15 17.52
C VAL A 229 5.39 15.39 18.59
N LEU A 230 5.43 14.05 18.55
CA LEU A 230 4.77 13.13 19.47
C LEU A 230 5.78 12.08 19.98
N SER A 231 5.61 11.61 21.22
CA SER A 231 6.41 10.49 21.74
C SER A 231 6.10 9.20 20.97
N PHE A 232 7.01 8.22 20.97
CA PHE A 232 6.78 6.94 20.29
C PHE A 232 5.52 6.21 20.78
N GLY A 233 5.18 6.34 22.06
CA GLY A 233 3.93 5.79 22.62
C GLY A 233 2.70 6.47 22.04
N ASP A 234 2.71 7.80 22.00
CA ASP A 234 1.59 8.59 21.46
C ASP A 234 1.42 8.36 19.95
N GLN A 235 2.51 8.18 19.21
CA GLN A 235 2.47 7.81 17.78
C GLN A 235 1.80 6.45 17.59
N GLY A 236 2.09 5.47 18.45
CA GLY A 236 1.44 4.16 18.41
C GLY A 236 -0.06 4.24 18.68
N VAL A 237 -0.47 5.01 19.71
CA VAL A 237 -1.89 5.25 20.01
C VAL A 237 -2.56 5.97 18.83
N TYR A 238 -1.94 7.04 18.31
CA TYR A 238 -2.44 7.79 17.16
C TYR A 238 -2.66 6.90 15.94
N ASP A 239 -1.67 6.07 15.59
CA ASP A 239 -1.76 5.15 14.46
C ASP A 239 -2.90 4.16 14.63
N ILE A 240 -3.11 3.62 15.85
CA ILE A 240 -4.23 2.73 16.14
C ILE A 240 -5.57 3.46 15.95
N VAL A 241 -5.71 4.66 16.52
CA VAL A 241 -6.95 5.44 16.43
C VAL A 241 -7.25 5.85 14.98
N ASN A 242 -6.24 6.31 14.24
CA ASN A 242 -6.40 6.74 12.84
C ASN A 242 -6.76 5.56 11.93
N ASN A 243 -6.09 4.42 12.08
CA ASN A 243 -6.41 3.21 11.31
C ASN A 243 -7.82 2.69 11.63
N LEU A 244 -8.24 2.73 12.90
CA LEU A 244 -9.57 2.30 13.33
C LEU A 244 -10.67 3.26 12.84
N GLY A 245 -10.51 4.56 13.09
CA GLY A 245 -11.46 5.59 12.68
C GLY A 245 -11.66 5.61 11.17
N SER A 246 -10.57 5.49 10.41
CA SER A 246 -10.65 5.40 8.95
C SER A 246 -11.27 4.08 8.46
N MET A 247 -11.10 2.97 9.18
CA MET A 247 -11.71 1.68 8.82
C MET A 247 -13.23 1.73 8.91
N VAL A 248 -13.80 2.31 9.97
CA VAL A 248 -15.26 2.46 10.12
C VAL A 248 -15.84 3.34 9.01
N ALA A 249 -15.18 4.46 8.70
CA ALA A 249 -15.56 5.31 7.58
C ALA A 249 -15.51 4.55 6.24
N ARG A 250 -14.46 3.74 6.00
CA ARG A 250 -14.35 2.90 4.81
C ARG A 250 -15.45 1.85 4.73
N PHE A 251 -15.78 1.17 5.81
CA PHE A 251 -16.85 0.17 5.82
C PHE A 251 -18.22 0.75 5.47
N ILE A 252 -18.49 1.99 5.88
CA ILE A 252 -19.76 2.66 5.58
C ILE A 252 -19.76 3.24 4.17
N PHE A 253 -18.73 4.01 3.82
CA PHE A 253 -18.74 4.80 2.59
C PHE A 253 -18.25 4.03 1.36
N LEU A 254 -17.35 3.05 1.49
CA LEU A 254 -16.82 2.32 0.34
C LEU A 254 -17.92 1.52 -0.41
N PRO A 255 -18.81 0.77 0.27
CA PRO A 255 -19.89 0.06 -0.43
C PRO A 255 -20.89 1.01 -1.10
N ILE A 256 -21.17 2.16 -0.47
CA ILE A 256 -22.00 3.22 -1.05
C ILE A 256 -21.34 3.73 -2.32
N GLU A 257 -20.07 4.14 -2.24
CA GLU A 257 -19.31 4.66 -3.38
C GLU A 257 -19.27 3.65 -4.53
N GLU A 258 -18.93 2.40 -4.28
CA GLU A 258 -18.85 1.35 -5.32
C GLU A 258 -20.22 1.06 -5.95
N SER A 259 -21.27 0.98 -5.15
CA SER A 259 -22.64 0.70 -5.65
C SER A 259 -23.16 1.83 -6.53
N PHE A 260 -22.99 3.08 -6.08
CA PHE A 260 -23.48 4.23 -6.83
C PHE A 260 -22.56 4.62 -7.98
N TYR A 261 -21.27 4.31 -7.93
CA TYR A 261 -20.38 4.42 -9.08
C TYR A 261 -20.89 3.60 -10.26
N ILE A 262 -21.25 2.33 -10.02
CA ILE A 262 -21.81 1.46 -11.08
C ILE A 262 -23.13 2.01 -11.60
N PHE A 263 -23.99 2.55 -10.73
CA PHE A 263 -25.24 3.20 -11.12
C PHE A 263 -24.97 4.38 -12.07
N PHE A 264 -24.14 5.35 -11.66
CA PHE A 264 -23.84 6.52 -12.50
C PHE A 264 -23.14 6.16 -13.80
N ALA A 265 -22.25 5.17 -13.79
CA ALA A 265 -21.57 4.69 -14.99
C ALA A 265 -22.52 4.04 -16.02
N LYS A 266 -23.67 3.53 -15.57
CA LYS A 266 -24.70 2.93 -16.44
C LYS A 266 -25.76 3.94 -16.89
N VAL A 267 -26.11 4.89 -16.03
CA VAL A 267 -27.17 5.88 -16.29
C VAL A 267 -26.66 7.07 -17.10
N LEU A 268 -25.38 7.44 -16.99
CA LEU A 268 -24.81 8.59 -17.70
C LEU A 268 -23.81 8.15 -18.76
N GLU A 269 -23.95 8.69 -19.97
CA GLU A 269 -23.00 8.45 -21.07
C GLU A 269 -21.75 9.32 -20.89
N ARG A 270 -20.59 8.66 -20.74
CA ARG A 270 -19.32 9.35 -20.51
C ARG A 270 -18.89 10.12 -21.76
N GLY A 271 -18.58 11.41 -21.60
CA GLY A 271 -18.06 12.27 -22.68
C GLY A 271 -19.13 12.97 -23.54
N ARG A 272 -20.41 12.85 -23.18
CA ARG A 272 -21.52 13.51 -23.87
C ARG A 272 -22.06 14.67 -23.03
N ASP A 273 -22.33 15.82 -23.66
CA ASP A 273 -22.91 16.99 -22.97
C ASP A 273 -24.29 16.62 -22.38
N VAL A 274 -24.59 17.14 -21.19
CA VAL A 274 -25.83 16.90 -20.44
C VAL A 274 -27.09 17.20 -21.28
N ARG A 275 -27.02 18.21 -22.15
CA ARG A 275 -28.13 18.60 -23.04
C ARG A 275 -28.41 17.56 -24.13
N ASN A 276 -27.42 16.76 -24.47
CA ASN A 276 -27.49 15.77 -25.55
C ASN A 276 -27.81 14.35 -25.04
N GLN A 277 -28.06 14.18 -23.75
CA GLN A 277 -28.44 12.92 -23.11
C GLN A 277 -29.96 12.88 -22.84
N LYS A 278 -30.49 11.69 -22.52
CA LYS A 278 -31.90 11.56 -22.15
C LYS A 278 -32.15 12.32 -20.85
N GLN A 279 -32.97 13.36 -20.92
CA GLN A 279 -33.21 14.26 -19.79
C GLN A 279 -33.82 13.54 -18.58
N GLU A 280 -34.59 12.48 -18.80
CA GLU A 280 -35.14 11.63 -17.74
C GLU A 280 -34.04 10.90 -16.95
N GLU A 281 -33.07 10.28 -17.63
CA GLU A 281 -31.93 9.58 -16.99
C GLU A 281 -31.02 10.57 -16.24
N VAL A 282 -30.82 11.78 -16.78
CA VAL A 282 -30.07 12.86 -16.11
C VAL A 282 -30.79 13.33 -14.85
N ALA A 283 -32.11 13.53 -14.91
CA ALA A 283 -32.90 13.96 -13.74
C ALA A 283 -32.84 12.92 -12.62
N VAL A 284 -32.98 11.63 -12.95
CA VAL A 284 -32.85 10.53 -11.99
C VAL A 284 -31.44 10.49 -11.38
N ALA A 285 -30.39 10.67 -12.20
CA ALA A 285 -29.03 10.72 -11.69
C ALA A 285 -28.80 11.91 -10.73
N ALA A 286 -29.35 13.09 -11.04
CA ALA A 286 -29.26 14.27 -10.18
C ALA A 286 -29.99 14.06 -8.84
N GLU A 287 -31.19 13.49 -8.87
CA GLU A 287 -31.98 13.19 -7.67
C GLU A 287 -31.27 12.17 -6.77
N VAL A 288 -30.73 11.10 -7.36
CA VAL A 288 -29.95 10.10 -6.62
C VAL A 288 -28.68 10.72 -6.02
N LEU A 289 -27.97 11.55 -6.77
CA LEU A 289 -26.78 12.25 -6.26
C LEU A 289 -27.12 13.18 -5.10
N GLU A 290 -28.22 13.94 -5.19
CA GLU A 290 -28.70 14.80 -4.12
C GLU A 290 -29.04 13.98 -2.86
N CYS A 291 -29.75 12.86 -3.03
CA CYS A 291 -30.06 11.94 -1.93
C CYS A 291 -28.80 11.39 -1.27
N LEU A 292 -27.80 11.01 -2.08
CA LEU A 292 -26.51 10.51 -1.58
C LEU A 292 -25.73 11.56 -0.80
N LEU A 293 -25.65 12.79 -1.32
CA LEU A 293 -24.97 13.88 -0.64
C LEU A 293 -25.64 14.18 0.70
N LYS A 294 -26.99 14.17 0.76
CA LYS A 294 -27.73 14.31 2.02
C LYS A 294 -27.42 13.17 2.98
N LEU A 295 -27.42 11.92 2.51
CA LEU A 295 -27.11 10.75 3.34
C LEU A 295 -25.69 10.83 3.92
N VAL A 296 -24.69 11.05 3.06
CA VAL A 296 -23.27 11.15 3.47
C VAL A 296 -23.07 12.31 4.43
N LEU A 297 -23.71 13.46 4.18
CA LEU A 297 -23.65 14.61 5.06
C LEU A 297 -24.26 14.31 6.43
N VAL A 298 -25.44 13.68 6.49
CA VAL A 298 -26.10 13.32 7.75
C VAL A 298 -25.24 12.36 8.56
N ILE A 299 -24.70 11.31 7.92
CA ILE A 299 -23.79 10.36 8.57
C ILE A 299 -22.54 11.11 9.08
N GLY A 300 -21.94 11.96 8.26
CA GLY A 300 -20.77 12.77 8.63
C GLY A 300 -21.04 13.71 9.81
N LEU A 301 -22.22 14.34 9.85
CA LEU A 301 -22.64 15.20 10.96
C LEU A 301 -22.85 14.40 12.26
N ILE A 302 -23.48 13.22 12.18
CA ILE A 302 -23.61 12.32 13.33
C ILE A 302 -22.23 11.96 13.88
N ILE A 303 -21.30 11.53 13.01
CA ILE A 303 -19.93 11.19 13.42
C ILE A 303 -19.22 12.42 14.01
N THR A 304 -19.40 13.62 13.46
CA THR A 304 -18.74 14.83 13.97
C THR A 304 -19.26 15.22 15.35
N VAL A 305 -20.58 15.17 15.56
CA VAL A 305 -21.22 15.56 16.82
C VAL A 305 -20.96 14.55 17.92
N PHE A 306 -21.14 13.25 17.62
CA PHE A 306 -21.08 12.19 18.62
C PHE A 306 -19.71 11.53 18.72
N GLY A 307 -18.91 11.56 17.66
CA GLY A 307 -17.62 10.85 17.61
C GLY A 307 -16.64 11.34 18.66
N TYR A 308 -16.56 12.65 18.92
CA TYR A 308 -15.71 13.18 19.98
C TYR A 308 -16.20 12.75 21.37
N ALA A 309 -17.50 12.92 21.65
CA ALA A 309 -18.09 12.62 22.96
C ALA A 309 -18.00 11.13 23.32
N TYR A 310 -18.15 10.22 22.35
CA TYR A 310 -18.06 8.77 22.56
C TYR A 310 -16.68 8.19 22.22
N SER A 311 -15.69 9.00 21.84
CA SER A 311 -14.35 8.52 21.48
C SER A 311 -13.71 7.70 22.60
N HIS A 312 -13.79 8.17 23.85
CA HIS A 312 -13.26 7.47 25.01
C HIS A 312 -13.92 6.09 25.20
N LEU A 313 -15.25 6.01 25.09
CA LEU A 313 -15.98 4.74 25.19
C LEU A 313 -15.62 3.80 24.04
N ALA A 314 -15.52 4.32 22.81
CA ALA A 314 -15.17 3.51 21.64
C ALA A 314 -13.74 2.94 21.75
N LEU A 315 -12.80 3.73 22.27
CA LEU A 315 -11.42 3.28 22.51
C LEU A 315 -11.33 2.26 23.65
N ASP A 316 -12.10 2.45 24.72
CA ASP A 316 -12.16 1.53 25.85
C ASP A 316 -12.75 0.17 25.47
N ILE A 317 -13.82 0.15 24.67
CA ILE A 317 -14.39 -1.11 24.15
C ILE A 317 -13.36 -1.89 23.31
N TYR A 318 -12.50 -1.18 22.57
CA TYR A 318 -11.57 -1.80 21.63
C TYR A 318 -10.26 -2.27 22.29
N GLY A 319 -9.56 -1.37 22.98
CA GLY A 319 -8.24 -1.66 23.57
C GLY A 319 -8.19 -1.50 25.08
N GLY A 320 -9.34 -1.37 25.74
CA GLY A 320 -9.43 -1.15 27.18
C GLY A 320 -8.83 0.18 27.61
N THR A 321 -8.53 0.25 28.92
CA THR A 321 -8.03 1.45 29.56
C THR A 321 -6.73 1.96 28.94
N LEU A 322 -5.91 1.09 28.36
CA LEU A 322 -4.65 1.46 27.68
C LEU A 322 -4.88 2.51 26.57
N LEU A 323 -5.92 2.33 25.76
CA LEU A 323 -6.25 3.28 24.68
C LEU A 323 -7.17 4.40 25.13
N SER A 324 -8.01 4.18 26.15
CA SER A 324 -8.97 5.16 26.60
C SER A 324 -8.35 6.24 27.50
N SER A 325 -7.39 5.88 28.37
CA SER A 325 -6.76 6.81 29.30
C SER A 325 -5.56 7.57 28.72
N GLY A 326 -5.08 7.17 27.53
CA GLY A 326 -3.91 7.77 26.87
C GLY A 326 -2.63 7.64 27.71
N ALA A 327 -2.46 6.51 28.40
CA ALA A 327 -1.35 6.26 29.34
C ALA A 327 -0.31 5.31 28.76
#